data_AF-A0A449INV7-F1
#
_entry.id   AF-A0A449INV7-F1
#
_cell.length_a   1.000
_cell.length_b   1.000
_cell.length_c   1.000
_cell.angle_alpha   90.00
_cell.angle_beta   90.00
_cell.angle_gamma   90.00
#
_symmetry.space_group_name_H-M   'P 1'
#
loop_
_entity.id
_entity.type
_entity.pdbx_description
1 polymer ?
#
loop_
_entity_poly.entity_id
_entity_poly.type
_entity_poly.pdbx_seq_one_letter_code
_entity_poly.pdbx_strand_id
1 'polypeptide(L)'
;MRKTASALVAAMGLLAAGGAGAWTMKDGVIQFSNGEVSYCDGWALDAASIMLSRQEGRPVDYVYDAYHEPSDITRKMRVLFVRDAQAYPIEDTEEKKWAAAEKFSNKVKGQCFKSYIERVPQS
;
A
#
# COMPACT_ATOMS: atom_id res chain seq x y z
N MET A 1 -17.79 -31.00 -47.55
CA MET A 1 -16.84 -31.65 -46.63
C MET A 1 -15.65 -30.72 -46.39
N ARG A 2 -15.04 -30.85 -45.21
CA ARG A 2 -13.90 -30.13 -44.63
C ARG A 2 -14.22 -28.86 -43.84
N LYS A 3 -14.58 -29.15 -42.58
CA LYS A 3 -14.30 -28.37 -41.36
C LYS A 3 -12.84 -27.91 -41.32
N THR A 4 -12.60 -26.66 -40.94
CA THR A 4 -11.46 -26.22 -40.10
C THR A 4 -11.92 -24.91 -39.45
N ALA A 5 -12.50 -24.97 -38.25
CA ALA A 5 -11.81 -24.99 -36.97
C ALA A 5 -11.08 -23.66 -36.69
N SER A 6 -11.79 -22.84 -35.91
CA SER A 6 -11.30 -21.79 -35.01
C SER A 6 -9.81 -21.49 -35.07
N ALA A 7 -9.44 -20.38 -35.72
CA ALA A 7 -8.25 -19.63 -35.32
C ALA A 7 -8.59 -18.97 -33.97
N LEU A 8 -8.32 -19.73 -32.90
CA LEU A 8 -8.41 -19.30 -31.52
C LEU A 8 -7.69 -17.95 -31.35
N VAL A 9 -8.42 -17.05 -30.71
CA VAL A 9 -7.97 -15.81 -30.07
C VAL A 9 -6.73 -16.11 -29.22
N ALA A 10 -5.54 -15.93 -29.80
CA ALA A 10 -4.27 -16.08 -29.10
C ALA A 10 -3.46 -14.77 -29.12
N ALA A 11 -4.15 -13.62 -29.05
CA ALA A 11 -3.52 -12.30 -29.10
C ALA A 11 -3.97 -11.32 -28.01
N MET A 12 -4.67 -11.76 -26.96
CA MET A 12 -5.08 -10.90 -25.83
C MET A 12 -4.60 -11.40 -24.45
N GLY A 13 -3.58 -12.27 -24.41
CA GLY A 13 -3.10 -12.89 -23.17
C GLY A 13 -1.78 -12.37 -22.61
N LEU A 14 -1.11 -11.39 -23.25
CA LEU A 14 0.25 -10.97 -22.85
C LEU A 14 0.35 -9.56 -22.25
N LEU A 15 -0.78 -8.92 -21.94
CA LEU A 15 -0.81 -7.64 -21.21
C LEU A 15 -1.54 -7.72 -19.86
N ALA A 16 -1.87 -8.94 -19.39
CA ALA A 16 -2.45 -9.18 -18.07
C ALA A 16 -1.50 -9.92 -17.11
N ALA A 17 -0.22 -10.07 -17.46
CA ALA A 17 0.82 -10.42 -16.49
C ALA A 17 1.32 -9.15 -15.77
N GLY A 18 0.38 -8.33 -15.28
CA GLY A 18 0.63 -7.43 -14.16
C GLY A 18 0.72 -8.23 -12.87
N GLY A 19 1.58 -9.26 -12.87
CA GLY A 19 1.88 -10.11 -11.73
C GLY A 19 2.42 -9.23 -10.63
N ALA A 20 1.50 -8.85 -9.75
CA ALA A 20 1.73 -8.07 -8.56
C ALA A 20 2.85 -8.67 -7.73
N GLY A 21 3.60 -7.80 -7.04
CA GLY A 21 4.70 -8.11 -6.15
C GLY A 21 4.47 -9.40 -5.36
N ALA A 22 5.50 -10.23 -5.43
CA ALA A 22 5.46 -11.64 -5.17
C ALA A 22 6.54 -11.98 -4.16
N TRP A 23 6.30 -11.62 -2.91
CA TRP A 23 7.12 -12.11 -1.81
C TRP A 23 7.35 -13.62 -1.94
N THR A 24 8.54 -14.08 -1.55
CA THR A 24 8.98 -15.47 -1.69
C THR A 24 9.41 -16.04 -0.34
N MET A 25 9.49 -17.36 -0.25
CA MET A 25 10.18 -18.04 0.85
C MET A 25 11.59 -18.43 0.40
N LYS A 26 12.62 -17.90 1.06
CA LYS A 26 14.02 -18.29 0.82
C LYS A 26 14.67 -18.69 2.13
N ASP A 27 15.19 -19.91 2.19
CA ASP A 27 15.85 -20.48 3.39
C ASP A 27 15.00 -20.37 4.67
N GLY A 28 13.68 -20.54 4.53
CA GLY A 28 12.74 -20.43 5.65
C GLY A 28 12.38 -19.00 6.07
N VAL A 29 12.83 -17.98 5.35
CA VAL A 29 12.56 -16.56 5.63
C VAL A 29 11.72 -15.94 4.51
N ILE A 30 10.74 -15.12 4.89
CA ILE A 30 9.95 -14.31 3.95
C ILE A 30 10.84 -13.23 3.35
N GLN A 31 10.92 -13.18 2.02
CA GLN A 31 11.63 -12.14 1.29
C GLN A 31 10.67 -11.34 0.43
N PHE A 32 10.55 -10.05 0.75
CA PHE A 32 9.86 -9.07 -0.08
C PHE A 32 10.84 -8.49 -1.11
N SER A 33 10.33 -8.20 -2.30
CA SER A 33 11.02 -7.40 -3.30
C SER A 33 11.14 -5.95 -2.84
N ASN A 34 12.14 -5.22 -3.36
CA ASN A 34 12.30 -3.80 -3.10
C ASN A 34 11.05 -2.98 -3.51
N GLY A 35 10.32 -3.43 -4.53
CA GLY A 35 9.09 -2.79 -4.97
C GLY A 35 7.96 -2.91 -3.93
N GLU A 36 7.78 -4.09 -3.33
CA GLU A 36 6.79 -4.30 -2.26
C GLU A 36 7.14 -3.51 -1.01
N VAL A 37 8.42 -3.50 -0.62
CA VAL A 37 8.90 -2.71 0.52
C VAL A 37 8.63 -1.22 0.27
N SER A 38 9.04 -0.70 -0.89
CA SER A 38 8.84 0.71 -1.24
C SER A 38 7.37 1.09 -1.30
N TYR A 39 6.51 0.18 -1.78
CA TYR A 39 5.07 0.39 -1.84
C TYR A 39 4.46 0.50 -0.43
N CYS A 40 4.82 -0.41 0.48
CA CYS A 40 4.35 -0.34 1.86
C CYS A 40 4.93 0.85 2.63
N ASP A 41 6.17 1.26 2.34
CA ASP A 41 6.76 2.47 2.90
C ASP A 41 6.04 3.74 2.43
N GLY A 42 5.60 3.78 1.17
CA GLY A 42 4.76 4.87 0.65
C GLY A 42 3.45 5.01 1.42
N TRP A 43 2.75 3.90 1.69
CA TRP A 43 1.53 3.93 2.50
C TRP A 43 1.78 4.29 3.96
N ALA A 44 2.90 3.86 4.53
CA ALA A 44 3.31 4.26 5.87
C ALA A 44 3.54 5.77 5.97
N LEU A 45 4.17 6.36 4.95
CA LEU A 45 4.39 7.81 4.90
C LEU A 45 3.07 8.58 4.78
N ASP A 46 2.17 8.16 3.88
CA ASP A 46 0.84 8.77 3.76
C ASP A 46 0.08 8.70 5.11
N ALA A 47 0.14 7.56 5.81
CA ALA A 47 -0.47 7.39 7.12
C ALA A 47 0.15 8.31 8.19
N ALA A 48 1.48 8.47 8.20
CA ALA A 48 2.16 9.40 9.09
C ALA A 48 1.70 10.85 8.83
N SER A 49 1.68 11.28 7.56
CA SER A 49 1.18 12.60 7.16
C SER A 49 -0.25 12.84 7.61
N ILE A 50 -1.14 11.86 7.41
CA ILE A 50 -2.54 11.94 7.83
C ILE A 50 -2.66 12.10 9.35
N MET A 51 -1.99 11.24 10.11
CA MET A 51 -2.08 11.26 11.57
C MET A 51 -1.50 12.56 12.14
N LEU A 52 -0.32 12.97 11.70
CA LEU A 52 0.32 14.18 12.19
C LEU A 52 -0.52 15.43 11.86
N SER A 53 -1.01 15.54 10.63
CA SER A 53 -1.87 16.66 10.22
C SER A 53 -3.16 16.71 11.04
N ARG A 54 -3.74 15.55 11.37
CA ARG A 54 -4.90 15.46 12.27
C ARG A 54 -4.55 15.93 13.68
N GLN A 55 -3.43 15.48 14.23
CA GLN A 55 -2.96 15.88 15.56
C GLN A 55 -2.73 17.39 15.67
N GLU A 56 -2.31 18.01 14.56
CA GLU A 56 -2.00 19.44 14.47
C GLU A 56 -3.20 20.29 13.99
N GLY A 57 -4.34 19.67 13.66
CA GLY A 57 -5.52 20.39 13.18
C GLY A 57 -5.33 21.10 11.84
N ARG A 58 -4.46 20.59 10.97
CA ARG A 58 -4.15 21.18 9.66
C ARG A 58 -4.52 20.28 8.47
N PRO A 59 -4.62 20.82 7.25
CA PRO A 59 -4.77 20.02 6.05
C PRO A 59 -3.61 19.02 5.89
N VAL A 60 -3.93 17.84 5.33
CA VAL A 60 -2.93 16.81 5.04
C VAL A 60 -2.08 17.23 3.85
N ASP A 61 -0.77 17.13 4.02
CA ASP A 61 0.21 17.29 2.95
C ASP A 61 0.85 15.94 2.59
N TYR A 62 0.67 15.52 1.34
CA TYR A 62 1.20 14.26 0.81
C TYR A 62 2.46 14.57 -0.01
N VAL A 63 3.63 14.43 0.63
CA VAL A 63 4.93 14.79 0.04
C VAL A 63 5.16 14.17 -1.34
N TYR A 64 4.70 12.94 -1.56
CA TYR A 64 4.89 12.26 -2.86
C TYR A 64 4.02 12.79 -3.99
N ASP A 65 2.91 13.49 -3.69
CA ASP A 65 2.02 14.02 -4.73
C ASP A 65 2.67 15.15 -5.54
N ALA A 66 3.69 15.80 -4.97
CA ALA A 66 4.49 16.80 -5.67
C ALA A 66 5.32 16.20 -6.83
N TYR A 67 5.60 14.90 -6.79
CA TYR A 67 6.45 14.21 -7.77
C TYR A 67 5.66 13.28 -8.68
N HIS A 68 4.60 12.65 -8.16
CA HIS A 68 3.80 11.67 -8.87
C HIS A 68 2.33 11.81 -8.52
N GLU A 69 1.46 11.84 -9.52
CA GLU A 69 0.02 11.84 -9.27
C GLU A 69 -0.39 10.52 -8.58
N PRO A 70 -1.16 10.58 -7.47
CA PRO A 70 -1.54 9.36 -6.76
C PRO A 70 -2.51 8.52 -7.58
N SER A 71 -2.25 7.21 -7.63
CA SER A 71 -3.13 6.23 -8.25
C SER A 71 -4.52 6.19 -7.58
N ASP A 72 -5.53 5.66 -8.28
CA ASP A 72 -6.86 5.45 -7.72
C ASP A 72 -6.86 4.60 -6.45
N ILE A 73 -5.97 3.60 -6.39
CA ILE A 73 -5.79 2.74 -5.22
C ILE A 73 -5.24 3.57 -4.06
N THR A 74 -4.20 4.38 -4.31
CA THR A 74 -3.63 5.28 -3.30
C THR A 74 -4.69 6.22 -2.73
N ARG A 75 -5.50 6.86 -3.60
CA ARG A 75 -6.58 7.75 -3.16
C ARG A 75 -7.61 7.03 -2.29
N LYS A 76 -8.03 5.82 -2.67
CA LYS A 76 -8.97 5.00 -1.88
C LYS A 76 -8.37 4.63 -0.52
N MET A 77 -7.10 4.24 -0.47
CA MET A 77 -6.43 3.90 0.77
C MET A 77 -6.29 5.10 1.71
N ARG A 78 -5.98 6.29 1.19
CA ARG A 78 -5.94 7.53 1.98
C ARG A 78 -7.26 7.82 2.68
N VAL A 79 -8.39 7.62 2.00
CA VAL A 79 -9.73 7.77 2.61
C VAL A 79 -9.90 6.80 3.80
N LEU A 80 -9.45 5.55 3.66
CA LEU A 80 -9.49 4.57 4.75
C LEU A 80 -8.56 4.98 5.90
N PHE A 81 -7.36 5.46 5.61
CA PHE A 81 -6.41 5.91 6.64
C PHE A 81 -6.93 7.14 7.40
N VAL A 82 -7.56 8.10 6.72
CA VAL A 82 -8.22 9.24 7.37
C VAL A 82 -9.31 8.77 8.33
N ARG A 83 -10.16 7.83 7.90
CA ARG A 83 -11.18 7.22 8.77
C ARG A 83 -10.54 6.52 9.97
N ASP A 84 -9.55 5.66 9.74
CA ASP A 84 -8.95 4.84 10.79
C ASP A 84 -8.15 5.69 11.80
N ALA A 85 -7.59 6.82 11.37
CA ALA A 85 -6.92 7.78 12.24
C ALA A 85 -7.89 8.42 13.26
N GLN A 86 -9.20 8.46 12.99
CA GLN A 86 -10.19 8.98 13.94
C GLN A 86 -10.30 8.14 15.21
N ALA A 87 -9.88 6.88 15.18
CA ALA A 87 -9.86 6.00 16.34
C ALA A 87 -8.74 6.33 17.36
N TYR A 88 -7.84 7.25 17.02
CA TYR A 88 -6.75 7.69 17.90
C TYR A 88 -7.15 8.99 18.62
N PRO A 89 -6.78 9.18 19.89
CA PRO A 89 -7.00 10.45 20.58
C PRO A 89 -6.20 11.58 19.93
N ILE A 90 -6.64 12.83 20.14
CA ILE A 90 -5.80 14.01 19.89
C ILE A 90 -4.90 14.19 21.11
N GLU A 91 -3.61 14.33 20.89
CA GLU A 91 -2.60 14.36 21.93
C GLU A 91 -2.17 15.80 22.24
N ASP A 92 -1.92 16.08 23.52
CA ASP A 92 -1.67 17.45 24.00
C ASP A 92 -0.21 17.90 23.85
N THR A 93 0.73 16.97 23.66
CA THR A 93 2.17 17.28 23.56
C THR A 93 2.72 16.86 22.22
N GLU A 94 3.68 17.64 21.70
CA GLU A 94 4.35 17.36 20.43
C GLU A 94 4.93 15.94 20.38
N GLU A 95 5.62 15.52 21.44
CA GLU A 95 6.18 14.16 21.54
C GLU A 95 5.11 13.07 21.38
N LYS A 96 3.93 13.24 22.01
CA LYS A 96 2.84 12.28 21.91
C LYS A 96 2.18 12.30 20.54
N LYS A 97 2.07 13.47 19.90
CA LYS A 97 1.56 13.58 18.52
C LYS A 97 2.48 12.82 17.54
N TRP A 98 3.79 12.98 17.68
CA TRP A 98 4.78 12.24 16.89
C TRP A 98 4.71 10.73 17.17
N ALA A 99 4.63 10.33 18.43
CA ALA A 99 4.47 8.92 18.80
C ALA A 99 3.16 8.32 18.25
N ALA A 100 2.07 9.09 18.21
CA ALA A 100 0.81 8.66 17.59
C ALA A 100 0.96 8.47 16.07
N ALA A 101 1.66 9.39 15.40
CA ALA A 101 1.96 9.30 13.97
C ALA A 101 2.83 8.07 13.64
N GLU A 102 3.89 7.84 14.40
CA GLU A 102 4.76 6.66 14.27
C GLU A 102 4.00 5.35 14.53
N LYS A 103 3.20 5.30 15.60
CA LYS A 103 2.39 4.12 15.93
C LYS A 103 1.40 3.81 14.80
N PHE A 104 0.77 4.83 14.24
CA PHE A 104 -0.20 4.66 13.16
C PHE A 104 0.46 4.24 11.84
N SER A 105 1.57 4.89 11.46
CA SER A 105 2.29 4.53 10.24
C SER A 105 2.87 3.11 10.29
N ASN A 106 3.43 2.70 11.43
CA ASN A 106 3.92 1.33 11.62
C ASN A 106 2.78 0.29 11.58
N LYS A 107 1.60 0.62 12.10
CA LYS A 107 0.41 -0.23 11.98
C LYS A 107 0.01 -0.41 10.51
N VAL A 108 -0.06 0.67 9.75
CA VAL A 108 -0.39 0.63 8.31
C VAL A 108 0.66 -0.15 7.52
N LYS A 109 1.94 0.09 7.77
CA LYS A 109 3.06 -0.66 7.16
C LYS A 109 2.94 -2.16 7.41
N GLY A 110 2.71 -2.55 8.67
CA GLY A 110 2.51 -3.95 9.05
C GLY A 110 1.30 -4.59 8.37
N GLN A 111 0.18 -3.85 8.26
CA GLN A 111 -1.01 -4.32 7.54
C GLN A 111 -0.75 -4.49 6.04
N CYS A 112 0.03 -3.60 5.43
CA CYS A 112 0.44 -3.72 4.03
C CYS A 112 1.24 -5.01 3.79
N PHE A 113 2.30 -5.25 4.57
CA PHE A 113 3.08 -6.50 4.44
C PHE A 113 2.26 -7.74 4.74
N LYS A 114 1.39 -7.69 5.75
CA LYS A 114 0.46 -8.79 6.03
C LYS A 114 -0.43 -9.09 4.81
N SER A 115 -0.93 -8.05 4.12
CA SER A 115 -1.74 -8.24 2.92
C SER A 115 -0.97 -8.87 1.75
N TYR A 116 0.34 -8.64 1.67
CA TYR A 116 1.20 -9.38 0.74
C TYR A 116 1.29 -10.85 1.16
N ILE A 117 1.65 -11.14 2.42
CA ILE A 117 1.80 -12.52 2.94
C ILE A 117 0.52 -13.35 2.79
N GLU A 118 -0.65 -12.74 2.98
CA GLU A 118 -1.94 -13.43 2.83
C GLU A 118 -2.28 -13.75 1.37
N ARG A 119 -1.61 -13.09 0.40
CA ARG A 119 -1.65 -13.50 -1.01
C ARG A 119 -0.65 -14.63 -1.20
N VAL A 120 -1.09 -15.73 -1.82
CA VAL A 120 -0.30 -16.95 -2.05
C VAL A 120 1.10 -16.59 -2.57
N PRO A 121 2.19 -17.12 -1.96
CA PRO A 121 3.55 -16.85 -2.41
C PRO A 121 3.70 -17.27 -3.88
N GLN A 122 4.44 -16.49 -4.68
CA GLN A 122 4.81 -16.98 -6.00
C GLN A 122 6.00 -17.92 -5.83
N SER A 123 5.81 -19.16 -6.27
CA SER A 123 6.76 -20.29 -6.22
C SER A 123 8.13 -19.95 -6.80
#